data_AF-A0A7D9EVP4-F1
#
_entry.id   AF-A0A7D9EVP4-F1
#
_cell.length_a   1.000
_cell.length_b   1.000
_cell.length_c   1.000
_cell.angle_alpha   90.00
_cell.angle_beta   90.00
_cell.angle_gamma   90.00
#
_symmetry.space_group_name_H-M   'P 1'
#
loop_
_entity.id
_entity.type
_entity.pdbx_description
1 polymer ?
#
loop_
_entity_poly.entity_id
_entity_poly.type
_entity_poly.pdbx_seq_one_letter_code
_entity_poly.pdbx_strand_id
1 'polypeptide(L)' 'MDEGKINGVVFLDICKAFDSVNHEILLEKLKTQFGIHDIELKWFQSYLRNRKQ' A
#
# COMPACT_ATOMS: atom_id res chain seq x y z
N MET A 1 -4.46 25.58 27.36
CA MET A 1 -5.07 24.24 27.32
C MET A 1 -4.44 23.55 26.13
N ASP A 2 -3.56 22.58 26.35
CA ASP A 2 -2.94 21.81 25.27
C ASP A 2 -4.02 20.90 24.68
N GLU A 3 -4.50 21.23 23.47
CA GLU A 3 -5.36 20.36 22.68
C GLU A 3 -4.50 19.17 22.21
N GLY A 4 -4.42 18.15 23.08
CA GLY A 4 -3.65 16.94 22.84
C GLY A 4 -4.06 16.28 21.52
N LYS A 5 -3.24 16.51 20.48
CA LYS A 5 -3.43 15.91 19.16
C LYS A 5 -3.27 14.40 19.28
N ILE A 6 -4.38 13.69 19.11
CA ILE A 6 -4.38 12.22 19.09
C ILE A 6 -3.76 11.80 17.76
N ASN A 7 -2.55 11.24 17.81
CA ASN A 7 -1.91 10.63 16.65
C ASN A 7 -2.40 9.18 16.54
N GLY A 8 -3.32 8.92 15.61
CA GLY A 8 -3.79 7.58 15.30
C GLY A 8 -2.90 6.94 14.24
N VAL A 9 -2.35 5.76 14.54
CA VAL A 9 -1.64 4.94 13.55
C VAL A 9 -2.48 3.72 13.23
N VAL A 10 -2.83 3.56 11.96
CA VAL A 10 -3.52 2.37 11.46
C VAL A 10 -2.47 1.41 10.96
N PHE A 11 -2.29 0.30 11.67
CA PHE A 11 -1.49 -0.83 11.21
C PHE A 11 -2.40 -1.81 10.50
N LEU A 12 -2.37 -1.77 9.17
CA LEU A 12 -3.10 -2.69 8.32
C LEU A 12 -2.22 -3.93 8.06
N ASP A 13 -2.57 -5.07 8.65
CA ASP A 13 -1.96 -6.36 8.28
C ASP A 13 -2.72 -6.96 7.08
N ILE A 14 -2.40 -6.46 5.89
CA ILE A 14 -3.08 -6.82 4.63
C ILE A 14 -2.38 -8.02 3.97
N CYS A 15 -1.48 -8.69 4.68
CA CYS A 15 -0.58 -9.66 4.09
C CYS A 15 -1.33 -10.78 3.34
N LYS A 16 -2.28 -11.45 4.00
CA LYS A 16 -3.01 -12.57 3.37
C LYS A 16 -3.92 -12.15 2.22
N ALA A 17 -4.50 -10.95 2.30
CA ALA A 17 -5.44 -10.47 1.29
C ALA A 17 -4.71 -10.08 0.00
N PHE A 18 -3.54 -9.45 0.09
CA PHE A 18 -2.77 -9.07 -1.11
C PHE A 18 -2.02 -10.24 -1.74
N ASP A 19 -1.64 -11.29 -0.99
CA ASP A 19 -1.03 -12.49 -1.60
C ASP A 19 -2.03 -13.25 -2.50
N SER A 20 -3.33 -13.08 -2.25
CA SER A 20 -4.39 -13.69 -3.04
C SER A 20 -4.82 -12.85 -4.25
N VAL A 21 -4.35 -11.59 -4.33
CA VAL A 21 -4.73 -10.65 -5.40
C VAL A 21 -3.59 -10.56 -6.40
N ASN A 22 -3.90 -10.59 -7.69
CA ASN A 22 -2.88 -10.42 -8.72
C ASN A 22 -2.21 -9.04 -8.58
N HIS A 23 -0.91 -9.05 -8.27
CA HIS A 23 -0.13 -7.85 -8.02
C HIS A 23 -0.05 -6.91 -9.25
N GLU A 24 -0.10 -7.43 -10.48
CA GLU A 24 -0.09 -6.61 -11.70
C GLU A 24 -1.38 -5.80 -11.83
N ILE A 25 -2.53 -6.44 -11.61
CA ILE A 25 -3.84 -5.78 -11.65
C ILE A 25 -3.94 -4.71 -10.56
N LEU A 26 -3.40 -4.99 -9.37
CA LEU A 26 -3.35 -4.03 -8.28
C LEU A 26 -2.49 -2.81 -8.63
N LEU A 27 -1.29 -3.02 -9.15
CA LEU A 27 -0.40 -1.93 -9.57
C LEU A 27 -0.98 -1.10 -10.72
N GLU A 28 -1.64 -1.75 -11.68
CA GLU A 28 -2.33 -1.05 -12.77
C GLU A 28 -3.46 -0.17 -12.25
N LYS A 29 -4.27 -0.65 -11.30
CA LYS A 29 -5.32 0.16 -10.65
C LYS A 29 -4.76 1.32 -9.85
N LEU A 30 -3.67 1.12 -9.10
CA LEU A 30 -3.00 2.19 -8.36
C LEU A 30 -2.52 3.30 -9.31
N LYS A 31 -1.98 2.92 -10.46
CA LYS A 31 -1.57 3.86 -11.50
C LYS A 31 -2.74 4.57 -12.17
N THR A 32 -3.73 3.82 -12.64
CA THR A 32 -4.78 4.34 -13.52
C THR A 32 -5.97 4.95 -12.78
N GLN A 33 -6.36 4.41 -11.64
CA GLN A 33 -7.54 4.85 -10.89
C GLN A 33 -7.22 5.81 -9.75
N PHE A 34 -6.04 5.67 -9.15
CA PHE A 34 -5.61 6.50 -8.02
C PHE A 34 -4.54 7.53 -8.42
N GLY A 35 -4.08 7.50 -9.67
CA GLY A 35 -3.10 8.47 -10.17
C GLY A 35 -1.74 8.36 -9.47
N ILE A 36 -1.39 7.18 -8.94
CA ILE A 36 -0.11 6.94 -8.27
C ILE A 36 0.95 6.63 -9.34
N HIS A 37 1.95 7.50 -9.46
CA HIS A 37 2.97 7.40 -10.51
C HIS A 37 4.36 7.13 -9.91
N ASP A 38 5.35 6.98 -10.78
CA ASP A 38 6.80 6.98 -10.46
C ASP A 38 7.25 6.29 -9.16
N ILE A 39 7.52 7.08 -8.10
CA ILE A 39 8.28 6.62 -6.93
C ILE A 39 7.38 5.85 -5.98
N GLU A 40 6.14 6.29 -5.86
CA GLU A 40 5.09 5.68 -5.06
C GLU A 40 4.71 4.33 -5.66
N LEU A 41 4.58 4.25 -6.99
CA LEU A 41 4.30 2.99 -7.68
C LEU A 41 5.45 1.98 -7.54
N LYS A 42 6.70 2.45 -7.64
CA LYS A 42 7.89 1.61 -7.38
C LYS A 42 7.95 1.14 -5.94
N TRP A 43 7.56 1.98 -4.99
CA TRP A 43 7.48 1.62 -3.57
C TRP A 43 6.46 0.50 -3.35
N PHE A 44 5.25 0.63 -3.92
CA PHE A 44 4.24 -0.44 -3.87
C PHE A 44 4.71 -1.73 -4.56
N GLN A 45 5.35 -1.62 -5.73
CA GLN A 45 5.89 -2.79 -6.43
C GLN A 45 6.97 -3.49 -5.62
N SER A 46 7.87 -2.74 -4.97
CA SER A 46 8.89 -3.28 -4.08
C SER A 46 8.27 -3.94 -2.85
N TYR A 47 7.28 -3.30 -2.22
CA TYR A 47 6.56 -3.82 -1.06
C TYR A 47 5.84 -5.14 -1.38
N LEU A 48 5.15 -5.23 -2.52
CA LEU A 48 4.41 -6.42 -2.94
C LEU A 48 5.32 -7.56 -3.43
N ARG A 49 6.45 -7.24 -4.06
CA ARG A 49 7.38 -8.25 -4.61
C ARG A 49 8.31 -8.88 -3.56
N ASN A 50 8.58 -8.18 -2.46
CA ASN A 50 9.54 -8.64 -1.44
C ASN A 50 8.89 -9.35 -0.25
N ARG A 51 7.63 -9.78 -0.38
CA ARG A 51 6.98 -10.62 0.62
C ARG A 51 7.48 -12.05 0.44
N LYS A 52 8.48 -12.43 1.24
CA LYS A 52 8.75 -13.84 1.52
C LYS A 52 7.60 -14.35 2.39
N GLN A 53 6.85 -15.31 1.87
CA GLN A 53 5.89 -16.11 2.65
C GLN A 53 6.60 -16.86 3.78
#